data_AF-A0A2R5FSE7-F1
#
_entry.id   AF-A0A2R5FSE7-F1
#
_cell.length_a   1.000
_cell.length_b   1.000
_cell.length_c   1.000
_cell.angle_alpha   90.00
_cell.angle_beta   90.00
_cell.angle_gamma   90.00
#
_symmetry.space_group_name_H-M   'P 1'
#
loop_
_entity.id
_entity.type
_entity.pdbx_description
1 polymer ?
#
loop_
_entity_poly.entity_id
_entity_poly.type
_entity_poly.pdbx_seq_one_letter_code
_entity_poly.pdbx_strand_id
1 'polypeptide(L)'
;MNFLTHVLHLAGSGAFAYYSAAQIRDSKTRPNILAGFQLAESGSVPFLSALSDRAAAEGDTWLAEKLAKHASDETRHGKIFAHALQQLNKQVIDFKAQPQTTSTKKSQQRSPFFAAFFEGYTQEQLKPAVIDWDVFMASTYILELDASKDFARMAKALPDNESTARNLKLGMLSIAQDETGHAAYLYEAMMRRMSATEVQKLVDMWRTRKVNALLAMVGGILQRNGETRSLVQDSAPSEIDSELVAT
;
A
#
# COMPACT_ATOMS: atom_id res chain seq x y z
N MET A 1 4.38 -22.12 9.32
CA MET A 1 3.02 -21.59 9.63
C MET A 1 2.10 -22.77 9.89
N ASN A 2 1.06 -22.65 10.74
CA ASN A 2 0.12 -23.76 10.95
C ASN A 2 -0.88 -23.90 9.78
N PHE A 3 -1.48 -25.08 9.64
CA PHE A 3 -2.37 -25.42 8.51
C PHE A 3 -3.62 -24.53 8.44
N LEU A 4 -4.25 -24.22 9.59
CA LEU A 4 -5.44 -23.37 9.63
C LEU A 4 -5.14 -21.94 9.16
N THR A 5 -4.03 -21.36 9.62
CA THR A 5 -3.57 -20.05 9.17
C THR A 5 -3.25 -20.05 7.68
N HIS A 6 -2.74 -21.16 7.14
CA HIS A 6 -2.52 -21.31 5.70
C HIS A 6 -3.84 -21.28 4.90
N VAL A 7 -4.85 -22.03 5.35
CA VAL A 7 -6.19 -22.03 4.72
C VAL A 7 -6.84 -20.66 4.82
N LEU A 8 -6.76 -19.99 5.98
CA LEU A 8 -7.30 -18.65 6.18
C LEU A 8 -6.55 -17.60 5.34
N HIS A 9 -5.24 -17.74 5.17
CA HIS A 9 -4.48 -16.90 4.26
C HIS A 9 -4.96 -17.07 2.82
N LEU A 10 -5.11 -18.30 2.34
CA LEU A 10 -5.62 -18.57 0.99
C LEU A 10 -7.02 -17.99 0.78
N ALA A 11 -7.94 -18.25 1.72
CA ALA A 11 -9.30 -17.73 1.66
C ALA A 11 -9.34 -16.20 1.73
N GLY A 12 -8.60 -15.60 2.66
CA GLY A 12 -8.53 -14.14 2.85
C GLY A 12 -7.89 -13.43 1.65
N SER A 13 -6.78 -13.96 1.12
CA SER A 13 -6.15 -13.43 -0.09
C SER A 13 -7.03 -13.59 -1.33
N GLY A 14 -7.78 -14.70 -1.43
CA GLY A 14 -8.74 -14.91 -2.52
C GLY A 14 -9.91 -13.90 -2.46
N ALA A 15 -10.49 -13.70 -1.28
CA ALA A 15 -11.56 -12.75 -1.06
C ALA A 15 -11.10 -11.30 -1.30
N PHE A 16 -9.92 -10.92 -0.78
CA PHE A 16 -9.34 -9.59 -1.03
C PHE A 16 -9.06 -9.36 -2.50
N ALA A 17 -8.47 -10.34 -3.20
CA ALA A 17 -8.21 -10.26 -4.63
C ALA A 17 -9.50 -10.13 -5.46
N TYR A 18 -10.55 -10.88 -5.11
CA TYR A 18 -11.84 -10.74 -5.78
C TYR A 18 -12.46 -9.35 -5.55
N TYR A 19 -12.46 -8.89 -4.30
CA TYR A 19 -13.00 -7.58 -3.94
C TYR A 19 -12.23 -6.45 -4.63
N SER A 20 -10.89 -6.44 -4.55
CA SER A 20 -10.06 -5.41 -5.16
C SER A 20 -10.16 -5.42 -6.69
N ALA A 21 -10.24 -6.60 -7.32
CA ALA A 21 -10.49 -6.74 -8.75
C ALA A 21 -11.86 -6.19 -9.16
N ALA A 22 -12.91 -6.45 -8.39
CA ALA A 22 -14.24 -5.91 -8.66
C ALA A 22 -14.24 -4.37 -8.56
N GLN A 23 -13.61 -3.83 -7.50
CA GLN A 23 -13.57 -2.38 -7.25
C GLN A 23 -12.71 -1.62 -8.26
N ILE A 24 -11.59 -2.18 -8.73
CA ILE A 24 -10.75 -1.52 -9.76
C ILE A 24 -11.40 -1.59 -11.15
N ARG A 25 -12.17 -2.65 -11.41
CA ARG A 25 -12.86 -2.84 -12.70
C ARG A 25 -14.03 -1.88 -12.85
N ASP A 26 -14.84 -1.70 -11.81
CA ASP A 26 -15.98 -0.78 -11.83
C ASP A 26 -15.50 0.69 -11.91
N SER A 27 -15.99 1.42 -12.91
CA SER A 27 -15.63 2.82 -13.15
C SER A 27 -16.06 3.75 -12.02
N LYS A 28 -17.09 3.40 -11.25
CA LYS A 28 -17.59 4.21 -10.12
C LYS A 28 -16.68 4.12 -8.89
N THR A 29 -16.16 2.93 -8.60
CA THR A 29 -15.28 2.67 -7.45
C THR A 29 -13.80 2.87 -7.79
N ARG A 30 -13.46 2.71 -9.09
CA ARG A 30 -12.29 3.19 -9.83
C ARG A 30 -11.45 4.23 -9.08
N PRO A 31 -11.93 5.50 -9.09
CA PRO A 31 -11.19 6.61 -8.51
C PRO A 31 -10.83 6.45 -7.04
N ASN A 32 -11.74 5.93 -6.21
CA ASN A 32 -11.50 5.88 -4.77
C ASN A 32 -10.40 4.88 -4.40
N ILE A 33 -10.33 3.76 -5.13
CA ILE A 33 -9.26 2.77 -4.98
C ILE A 33 -7.92 3.35 -5.42
N LEU A 34 -7.88 4.01 -6.59
CA LEU A 34 -6.66 4.65 -7.09
C LEU A 34 -6.13 5.72 -6.13
N ALA A 35 -7.02 6.51 -5.53
CA ALA A 35 -6.65 7.50 -4.52
C ALA A 35 -6.09 6.85 -3.24
N GLY A 36 -6.67 5.73 -2.81
CA GLY A 36 -6.15 4.94 -1.71
C GLY A 36 -4.72 4.47 -1.96
N PHE A 37 -4.44 3.94 -3.17
CA PHE A 37 -3.10 3.53 -3.54
C PHE A 37 -2.14 4.71 -3.65
N GLN A 38 -2.52 5.80 -4.34
CA GLN A 38 -1.67 7.00 -4.43
C GLN A 38 -1.25 7.50 -3.04
N LEU A 39 -2.18 7.55 -2.08
CA LEU A 39 -1.92 7.98 -0.71
C LEU A 39 -1.00 7.01 0.05
N ALA A 40 -1.15 5.71 -0.17
CA ALA A 40 -0.31 4.68 0.44
C ALA A 40 1.14 4.77 -0.08
N GLU A 41 1.34 4.74 -1.40
CA GLU A 41 2.68 4.74 -1.99
C GLU A 41 3.40 6.07 -1.72
N SER A 42 2.71 7.21 -1.91
CA SER A 42 3.33 8.51 -1.62
C SER A 42 3.57 8.72 -0.12
N GLY A 43 2.76 8.07 0.73
CA GLY A 43 2.83 8.17 2.18
C GLY A 43 3.96 7.34 2.80
N SER A 44 4.43 6.29 2.13
CA SER A 44 5.53 5.44 2.59
C SER A 44 6.91 6.07 2.33
N VAL A 45 7.05 6.94 1.32
CA VAL A 45 8.32 7.56 0.91
C VAL A 45 9.10 8.18 2.08
N PRO A 46 8.54 9.07 2.93
CA PRO A 46 9.30 9.68 4.01
C PRO A 46 9.79 8.67 5.05
N PHE A 47 9.03 7.59 5.26
CA PHE A 47 9.41 6.52 6.17
C PHE A 47 10.60 5.71 5.63
N LEU A 48 10.54 5.32 4.35
CA LEU A 48 11.62 4.59 3.67
C LEU A 48 12.89 5.42 3.54
N SER A 49 12.78 6.71 3.22
CA SER A 49 13.93 7.63 3.19
C SER A 49 14.59 7.75 4.56
N ALA A 50 13.81 7.91 5.63
CA ALA A 50 14.37 7.97 6.98
C ALA A 50 15.03 6.65 7.42
N LEU A 51 14.51 5.49 6.98
CA LEU A 51 15.17 4.21 7.19
C LEU A 51 16.46 4.07 6.39
N SER A 52 16.50 4.59 5.15
CA SER A 52 17.71 4.65 4.34
C SER A 52 18.81 5.44 5.06
N ASP A 53 18.48 6.65 5.54
CA ASP A 53 19.41 7.50 6.28
C ASP A 53 19.92 6.80 7.55
N ARG A 54 19.02 6.13 8.28
CA ARG A 54 19.38 5.35 9.46
C ARG A 54 20.30 4.19 9.12
N ALA A 55 19.99 3.39 8.10
CA ALA A 55 20.84 2.28 7.67
C ALA A 55 22.25 2.76 7.31
N ALA A 56 22.36 3.90 6.62
CA ALA A 56 23.65 4.52 6.31
C ALA A 56 24.40 4.96 7.58
N ALA A 57 23.70 5.59 8.54
CA ALA A 57 24.28 6.01 9.81
C ALA A 57 24.74 4.82 10.68
N GLU A 58 24.08 3.67 10.56
CA GLU A 58 24.46 2.41 11.21
C GLU A 58 25.57 1.64 10.45
N GLY A 59 26.00 2.14 9.29
CA GLY A 59 27.07 1.53 8.48
C GLY A 59 26.62 0.44 7.51
N ASP A 60 25.32 0.19 7.36
CA ASP A 60 24.76 -0.77 6.40
C ASP A 60 24.43 -0.06 5.07
N THR A 61 25.48 0.23 4.30
CA THR A 61 25.36 0.96 3.02
C THR A 61 24.53 0.21 1.98
N TRP A 62 24.61 -1.13 1.98
CA TRP A 62 23.80 -1.96 1.08
C TRP A 62 22.30 -1.80 1.37
N LEU A 63 21.90 -1.87 2.65
CA LEU A 63 20.51 -1.69 3.01
C LEU A 63 20.03 -0.25 2.74
N ALA A 64 20.88 0.74 3.01
CA ALA A 64 20.59 2.13 2.70
C ALA A 64 20.28 2.33 1.20
N GLU A 65 21.12 1.79 0.31
CA GLU A 65 20.89 1.86 -1.14
C GLU A 65 19.58 1.18 -1.57
N LYS A 66 19.27 0.01 -0.99
CA LYS A 66 18.00 -0.69 -1.29
C LYS A 66 16.79 0.11 -0.84
N LEU A 67 16.84 0.71 0.35
CA LEU A 67 15.76 1.54 0.89
C LEU A 67 15.59 2.85 0.12
N ALA A 68 16.69 3.49 -0.30
CA ALA A 68 16.64 4.67 -1.15
C ALA A 68 16.01 4.36 -2.51
N LYS A 69 16.37 3.22 -3.11
CA LYS A 69 15.71 2.74 -4.33
C LYS A 69 14.23 2.47 -4.10
N HIS A 70 13.86 1.77 -3.02
CA HIS A 70 12.47 1.50 -2.65
C HIS A 70 11.68 2.81 -2.55
N ALA A 71 12.17 3.81 -1.83
CA ALA A 71 11.52 5.12 -1.72
C ALA A 71 11.36 5.83 -3.08
N SER A 72 12.34 5.70 -3.98
CA SER A 72 12.25 6.23 -5.34
C SER A 72 11.19 5.51 -6.18
N ASP A 73 11.09 4.19 -6.04
CA ASP A 73 10.06 3.39 -6.71
C ASP A 73 8.67 3.76 -6.20
N GLU A 74 8.48 3.92 -4.89
CA GLU A 74 7.20 4.39 -4.31
C GLU A 74 6.77 5.78 -4.77
N THR A 75 7.75 6.68 -4.97
CA THR A 75 7.48 7.98 -5.58
C THR A 75 6.94 7.84 -7.01
N ARG A 76 7.49 6.90 -7.78
CA ARG A 76 7.01 6.61 -9.15
C ARG A 76 5.65 5.91 -9.11
N HIS A 77 5.42 4.98 -8.19
CA HIS A 77 4.13 4.29 -8.01
C HIS A 77 3.01 5.29 -7.71
N GLY A 78 3.24 6.22 -6.78
CA GLY A 78 2.32 7.32 -6.49
C GLY A 78 1.97 8.16 -7.72
N LYS A 79 2.96 8.46 -8.58
CA LYS A 79 2.74 9.19 -9.85
C LYS A 79 1.91 8.40 -10.87
N ILE A 80 2.08 7.07 -10.94
CA ILE A 80 1.27 6.21 -11.82
C ILE A 80 -0.21 6.32 -11.43
N PHE A 81 -0.53 6.22 -10.15
CA PHE A 81 -1.91 6.34 -9.67
C PHE A 81 -2.46 7.76 -9.80
N ALA A 82 -1.65 8.79 -9.54
CA ALA A 82 -2.04 10.18 -9.74
C ALA A 82 -2.39 10.47 -11.21
N HIS A 83 -1.58 9.98 -12.14
CA HIS A 83 -1.85 10.11 -13.57
C HIS A 83 -3.11 9.34 -14.00
N ALA A 84 -3.33 8.15 -13.46
CA ALA A 84 -4.57 7.40 -13.71
C ALA A 84 -5.82 8.13 -13.19
N LEU A 85 -5.73 8.80 -12.04
CA LEU A 85 -6.80 9.65 -11.52
C LEU A 85 -7.05 10.87 -12.41
N GLN A 86 -5.99 11.52 -12.88
CA GLN A 86 -6.09 12.66 -13.79
C GLN A 86 -6.82 12.28 -15.09
N GLN A 87 -6.56 11.09 -15.65
CA GLN A 87 -7.28 10.57 -16.82
C GLN A 87 -8.77 10.33 -16.58
N LEU A 88 -9.21 10.28 -15.31
CA LEU A 88 -10.61 10.18 -14.90
C LEU A 88 -11.20 11.54 -14.48
N ASN A 89 -10.46 12.65 -14.67
CA ASN A 89 -10.77 13.98 -14.16
C ASN A 89 -10.97 14.02 -12.64
N LYS A 90 -10.20 13.19 -11.92
CA LYS A 90 -10.21 13.09 -10.46
C LYS A 90 -8.84 13.44 -9.89
N GLN A 91 -8.85 13.90 -8.64
CA GLN A 91 -7.65 14.10 -7.83
C GLN A 91 -7.93 13.71 -6.37
N VAL A 92 -6.88 13.34 -5.63
CA VAL A 92 -6.97 13.06 -4.20
C VAL A 92 -7.36 14.34 -3.45
N ILE A 93 -8.29 14.23 -2.49
CA ILE A 93 -8.64 15.34 -1.61
C ILE A 93 -7.44 15.71 -0.75
N ASP A 94 -7.05 16.99 -0.75
CA ASP A 94 -6.09 17.50 0.23
C ASP A 94 -6.76 17.67 1.59
N PHE A 95 -6.71 16.61 2.40
CA PHE A 95 -7.25 16.61 3.76
C PHE A 95 -6.52 17.57 4.72
N LYS A 96 -5.34 18.11 4.35
CA LYS A 96 -4.63 19.13 5.15
C LYS A 96 -5.14 20.54 4.87
N ALA A 97 -5.68 20.78 3.68
CA ALA A 97 -6.22 22.06 3.26
C ALA A 97 -7.70 22.28 3.66
N GLN A 98 -8.39 21.25 4.15
CA GLN A 98 -9.79 21.39 4.58
C GLN A 98 -9.89 22.03 5.99
N PRO A 99 -10.76 23.05 6.19
CA PRO A 99 -11.02 23.59 7.51
C PRO A 99 -11.58 22.49 8.42
N GLN A 100 -10.93 22.28 9.57
CA GLN A 100 -11.33 21.28 10.54
C GLN A 100 -12.68 21.66 11.15
N THR A 101 -13.75 20.99 10.73
CA THR A 101 -15.00 21.03 11.46
C THR A 101 -14.78 20.33 12.80
N THR A 102 -15.15 21.04 13.87
CA THR A 102 -15.02 20.63 15.27
C THR A 102 -15.75 19.32 15.53
N SER A 103 -15.02 18.21 15.47
CA SER A 103 -15.41 16.92 16.07
C SER A 103 -14.23 16.42 16.89
N THR A 104 -14.47 16.41 18.19
CA THR A 104 -13.61 15.96 19.30
C THR A 104 -12.87 14.64 19.06
N LYS A 105 -11.62 14.60 19.55
CA LYS A 105 -10.64 13.50 19.63
C LYS A 105 -9.86 13.17 18.35
N LYS A 106 -8.88 14.02 18.03
CA LYS A 106 -7.70 13.63 17.25
C LYS A 106 -6.81 12.68 18.06
N SER A 107 -7.21 11.43 18.19
CA SER A 107 -6.22 10.37 18.06
C SER A 107 -6.24 10.00 16.59
N GLN A 108 -5.08 10.11 15.95
CA GLN A 108 -4.78 9.64 14.60
C GLN A 108 -5.21 8.16 14.50
N GLN A 109 -6.48 7.92 14.14
CA GLN A 109 -7.09 6.59 14.22
C GLN A 109 -6.50 5.77 13.06
N ARG A 110 -5.48 4.96 13.38
CA ARG A 110 -4.85 4.00 12.48
C ARG A 110 -5.94 3.14 11.81
N SER A 111 -5.70 2.69 10.58
CA SER A 111 -6.62 1.74 9.95
C SER A 111 -6.78 0.51 10.87
N PRO A 112 -7.99 -0.08 10.97
CA PRO A 112 -8.21 -1.28 11.79
C PRO A 112 -7.24 -2.41 11.46
N PHE A 113 -6.89 -2.56 10.18
CA PHE A 113 -5.86 -3.47 9.72
C PHE A 113 -4.50 -3.17 10.36
N PHE A 114 -4.02 -1.92 10.28
CA PHE A 114 -2.71 -1.55 10.83
C PHE A 114 -2.64 -1.80 12.34
N ALA A 115 -3.70 -1.42 13.06
CA ALA A 115 -3.78 -1.62 14.51
C ALA A 115 -3.66 -3.10 14.90
N ALA A 116 -4.34 -3.99 14.17
CA ALA A 116 -4.26 -5.43 14.41
C ALA A 116 -2.94 -6.05 13.90
N PHE A 117 -2.42 -5.59 12.76
CA PHE A 117 -1.19 -6.12 12.17
C PHE A 117 0.03 -5.89 13.08
N PHE A 118 0.09 -4.70 13.68
CA PHE A 118 1.10 -4.30 14.65
C PHE A 118 0.64 -4.41 16.11
N GLU A 119 -0.29 -5.31 16.41
CA GLU A 119 -0.72 -5.56 17.79
C GLU A 119 0.49 -5.87 18.69
N GLY A 120 0.57 -5.18 19.83
CA GLY A 120 1.69 -5.24 20.77
C GLY A 120 2.80 -4.22 20.52
N TYR A 121 2.73 -3.41 19.46
CA TYR A 121 3.68 -2.31 19.19
C TYR A 121 3.04 -0.94 19.41
N THR A 122 3.72 -0.07 20.15
CA THR A 122 3.38 1.35 20.29
C THR A 122 3.68 2.12 19.00
N GLN A 123 3.16 3.34 18.88
CA GLN A 123 3.47 4.21 17.74
C GLN A 123 4.95 4.59 17.72
N GLU A 124 5.49 4.83 18.90
CA GLU A 124 6.87 5.22 19.13
C GLU A 124 7.83 4.13 18.65
N GLN A 125 7.51 2.86 18.95
CA GLN A 125 8.30 1.70 18.51
C GLN A 125 8.27 1.48 16.99
N LEU A 126 7.29 2.05 16.27
CA LEU A 126 7.19 1.90 14.82
C LEU A 126 7.73 3.12 14.07
N LYS A 127 8.39 4.06 14.75
CA LYS A 127 9.06 5.19 14.07
C LYS A 127 10.34 4.71 13.38
N PRO A 128 10.69 5.26 12.21
CA PRO A 128 11.84 4.79 11.44
C PRO A 128 13.16 4.88 12.24
N ALA A 129 13.28 5.88 13.11
CA ALA A 129 14.45 6.09 13.96
C ALA A 129 14.73 4.96 14.97
N VAL A 130 13.72 4.16 15.36
CA VAL A 130 13.85 3.19 16.46
C VAL A 130 13.20 1.84 16.18
N ILE A 131 12.48 1.68 15.07
CA ILE A 131 11.84 0.42 14.72
C ILE A 131 12.88 -0.69 14.64
N ASP A 132 12.59 -1.82 15.27
CA ASP A 132 13.44 -2.99 15.18
C ASP A 132 13.53 -3.46 13.72
N TRP A 133 14.74 -3.81 13.28
CA TRP A 133 14.96 -4.18 11.88
C TRP A 133 14.20 -5.45 11.48
N ASP A 134 14.07 -6.42 12.38
CA ASP A 134 13.34 -7.66 12.11
C ASP A 134 11.83 -7.38 12.01
N VAL A 135 11.33 -6.46 12.84
CA VAL A 135 9.95 -5.95 12.75
C VAL A 135 9.71 -5.29 11.40
N PHE A 136 10.56 -4.34 10.99
CA PHE A 136 10.41 -3.66 9.71
C PHE A 136 10.52 -4.63 8.53
N MET A 137 11.63 -5.37 8.43
CA MET A 137 11.92 -6.20 7.26
C MET A 137 10.86 -7.27 7.04
N ALA A 138 10.48 -7.98 8.10
CA ALA A 138 9.53 -9.07 7.96
C ALA A 138 8.09 -8.57 7.78
N SER A 139 7.67 -7.50 8.48
CA SER A 139 6.33 -6.96 8.28
C SER A 139 6.16 -6.41 6.86
N THR A 140 7.12 -5.63 6.38
CA THR A 140 7.12 -5.05 5.03
C THR A 140 7.26 -6.13 3.97
N TYR A 141 8.12 -7.15 4.15
CA TYR A 141 8.23 -8.29 3.23
C TYR A 141 6.87 -8.95 2.92
N ILE A 142 6.05 -9.15 3.96
CA ILE A 142 4.72 -9.75 3.83
C ILE A 142 3.75 -8.83 3.07
N LEU A 143 3.88 -7.51 3.26
CA LEU A 143 3.05 -6.52 2.57
C LEU A 143 3.43 -6.44 1.09
N GLU A 144 4.71 -6.26 0.75
CA GLU A 144 5.14 -6.13 -0.65
C GLU A 144 4.91 -7.41 -1.46
N LEU A 145 5.18 -8.58 -0.84
CA LEU A 145 4.96 -9.86 -1.53
C LEU A 145 3.48 -10.10 -1.86
N ASP A 146 2.56 -9.54 -1.09
CA ASP A 146 1.14 -9.66 -1.40
C ASP A 146 0.68 -8.52 -2.32
N ALA A 147 1.19 -7.30 -2.13
CA ALA A 147 0.93 -6.16 -3.01
C ALA A 147 1.31 -6.48 -4.46
N SER A 148 2.48 -7.10 -4.69
CA SER A 148 2.90 -7.57 -6.02
C SER A 148 1.84 -8.45 -6.70
N LYS A 149 1.29 -9.41 -5.97
CA LYS A 149 0.27 -10.34 -6.48
C LYS A 149 -1.06 -9.61 -6.69
N ASP A 150 -1.43 -8.73 -5.78
CA ASP A 150 -2.70 -8.01 -5.83
C ASP A 150 -2.73 -7.00 -6.98
N PHE A 151 -1.64 -6.26 -7.21
CA PHE A 151 -1.49 -5.40 -8.38
C PHE A 151 -1.54 -6.20 -9.68
N ALA A 152 -0.84 -7.33 -9.77
CA ALA A 152 -0.90 -8.18 -10.96
C ALA A 152 -2.32 -8.73 -11.23
N ARG A 153 -3.07 -9.10 -10.18
CA ARG A 153 -4.47 -9.58 -10.31
C ARG A 153 -5.42 -8.47 -10.71
N MET A 154 -5.33 -7.32 -10.06
CA MET A 154 -6.14 -6.14 -10.38
C MET A 154 -5.87 -5.66 -11.81
N ALA A 155 -4.61 -5.64 -12.23
CA ALA A 155 -4.25 -5.31 -13.61
C ALA A 155 -4.98 -6.22 -14.60
N LYS A 156 -5.00 -7.54 -14.36
CA LYS A 156 -5.73 -8.51 -15.21
C LYS A 156 -7.25 -8.28 -15.23
N ALA A 157 -7.82 -7.68 -14.19
CA ALA A 157 -9.26 -7.42 -14.11
C ALA A 157 -9.71 -6.19 -14.93
N LEU A 158 -8.78 -5.30 -15.27
CA LEU A 158 -9.06 -4.09 -16.05
C LEU A 158 -9.46 -4.42 -17.50
N PRO A 159 -10.42 -3.67 -18.06
CA PRO A 159 -10.89 -3.89 -19.43
C PRO A 159 -9.82 -3.50 -20.48
N ASP A 160 -9.80 -4.20 -21.61
CA ASP A 160 -8.81 -4.00 -22.69
C ASP A 160 -9.28 -3.06 -23.81
N ASN A 161 -10.57 -2.72 -23.83
CA ASN A 161 -11.19 -1.90 -24.86
C ASN A 161 -11.00 -0.38 -24.64
N GLU A 162 -10.54 0.05 -23.46
CA GLU A 162 -10.32 1.46 -23.11
C GLU A 162 -8.82 1.79 -23.02
N SER A 163 -8.38 2.87 -23.66
CA SER A 163 -6.95 3.26 -23.66
C SER A 163 -6.44 3.62 -22.26
N THR A 164 -7.24 4.30 -21.45
CA THR A 164 -6.92 4.67 -20.06
C THR A 164 -6.78 3.44 -19.17
N ALA A 165 -7.68 2.45 -19.32
CA ALA A 165 -7.60 1.18 -18.61
C ALA A 165 -6.37 0.36 -19.01
N ARG A 166 -5.97 0.36 -20.30
CA ARG A 166 -4.74 -0.29 -20.76
C ARG A 166 -3.48 0.35 -20.17
N ASN A 167 -3.41 1.68 -20.13
CA ASN A 167 -2.27 2.39 -19.53
C ASN A 167 -2.16 2.10 -18.02
N LEU A 168 -3.29 2.11 -17.30
CA LEU A 168 -3.34 1.73 -15.90
C LEU A 168 -2.90 0.27 -15.69
N LYS A 169 -3.36 -0.66 -16.54
CA LYS A 169 -2.96 -2.08 -16.52
C LYS A 169 -1.43 -2.21 -16.63
N LEU A 170 -0.79 -1.52 -17.58
CA LEU A 170 0.67 -1.53 -17.72
C LEU A 170 1.37 -0.93 -16.50
N GLY A 171 0.86 0.19 -15.98
CA GLY A 171 1.37 0.81 -14.76
C GLY A 171 1.33 -0.14 -13.56
N MET A 172 0.19 -0.80 -13.32
CA MET A 172 0.03 -1.76 -12.22
C MET A 172 0.91 -3.00 -12.38
N LEU A 173 1.15 -3.48 -13.61
CA LEU A 173 2.08 -4.57 -13.86
C LEU A 173 3.53 -4.17 -13.59
N SER A 174 3.91 -2.93 -13.92
CA SER A 174 5.22 -2.39 -13.54
C SER A 174 5.38 -2.35 -12.03
N ILE A 175 4.41 -1.79 -11.30
CA ILE A 175 4.42 -1.75 -9.83
C ILE A 175 4.55 -3.16 -9.25
N ALA A 176 3.76 -4.13 -9.76
CA ALA A 176 3.85 -5.52 -9.30
C ALA A 176 5.26 -6.13 -9.43
N GLN A 177 5.98 -5.77 -10.48
CA GLN A 177 7.36 -6.21 -10.69
C GLN A 177 8.32 -5.56 -9.68
N ASP A 178 8.13 -4.28 -9.40
CA ASP A 178 8.91 -3.53 -8.42
C ASP A 178 8.67 -4.08 -7.00
N GLU A 179 7.41 -4.35 -6.62
CA GLU A 179 7.06 -4.96 -5.34
C GLU A 179 7.65 -6.36 -5.14
N THR A 180 7.79 -7.12 -6.23
CA THR A 180 8.50 -8.41 -6.18
C THR A 180 9.97 -8.19 -5.84
N GLY A 181 10.59 -7.15 -6.40
CA GLY A 181 11.95 -6.74 -6.08
C GLY A 181 12.08 -6.23 -4.64
N HIS A 182 11.09 -5.49 -4.15
CA HIS A 182 11.05 -5.00 -2.77
C HIS A 182 11.00 -6.15 -1.76
N ALA A 183 10.07 -7.08 -1.96
CA ALA A 183 10.00 -8.30 -1.17
C ALA A 183 11.31 -9.10 -1.22
N ALA A 184 11.94 -9.23 -2.40
CA ALA A 184 13.17 -9.98 -2.54
C ALA A 184 14.33 -9.40 -1.72
N TYR A 185 14.56 -8.07 -1.76
CA TYR A 185 15.66 -7.49 -0.98
C TYR A 185 15.37 -7.51 0.52
N LEU A 186 14.11 -7.38 0.95
CA LEU A 186 13.75 -7.46 2.37
C LEU A 186 14.02 -8.87 2.92
N TYR A 187 13.72 -9.90 2.12
CA TYR A 187 14.09 -11.27 2.45
C TYR A 187 15.60 -11.47 2.50
N GLU A 188 16.34 -10.93 1.53
CA GLU A 188 17.81 -10.95 1.52
C GLU A 188 18.39 -10.23 2.76
N ALA A 189 17.81 -9.09 3.14
CA ALA A 189 18.24 -8.33 4.31
C ALA A 189 18.10 -9.15 5.60
N MET A 190 17.01 -9.90 5.75
CA MET A 190 16.86 -10.85 6.87
C MET A 190 17.89 -11.97 6.77
N MET A 191 18.08 -12.59 5.60
CA MET A 191 19.04 -13.68 5.39
C MET A 191 20.51 -13.29 5.65
N ARG A 192 20.85 -12.00 5.51
CA ARG A 192 22.17 -11.47 5.86
C ARG A 192 22.40 -11.35 7.38
N ARG A 193 21.33 -11.33 8.17
CA ARG A 193 21.34 -11.04 9.62
C ARG A 193 21.05 -12.26 10.48
N MET A 194 20.30 -13.23 9.96
CA MET A 194 19.87 -14.42 10.70
C MET A 194 19.87 -15.66 9.80
N SER A 195 19.80 -16.85 10.41
CA SER A 195 19.74 -18.11 9.68
C SER A 195 18.42 -18.27 8.90
N ALA A 196 18.43 -19.09 7.85
CA ALA A 196 17.22 -19.39 7.07
C ALA A 196 16.03 -19.87 7.94
N THR A 197 16.31 -20.63 8.99
CA THR A 197 15.29 -21.11 9.94
C THR A 197 14.68 -19.97 10.74
N GLU A 198 15.47 -18.99 11.16
CA GLU A 198 14.99 -17.80 11.87
C GLU A 198 14.17 -16.90 10.94
N VAL A 199 14.65 -16.68 9.71
CA VAL A 199 13.89 -15.96 8.67
C VAL A 199 12.53 -16.61 8.46
N GLN A 200 12.48 -17.93 8.29
CA GLN A 200 11.21 -18.63 8.07
C GLN A 200 10.25 -18.49 9.26
N LYS A 201 10.75 -18.58 10.50
CA LYS A 201 9.93 -18.36 11.70
C LYS A 201 9.37 -16.95 11.75
N LEU A 202 10.18 -15.96 11.42
CA LEU A 202 9.80 -14.55 11.43
C LEU A 202 8.74 -14.26 10.34
N VAL A 203 8.96 -14.78 9.13
CA VAL A 203 7.99 -14.73 8.02
C VAL A 203 6.67 -15.38 8.40
N ASP A 204 6.71 -16.57 9.00
CA ASP A 204 5.51 -17.29 9.44
C ASP A 204 4.71 -16.51 10.51
N MET A 205 5.41 -15.88 11.45
CA MET A 205 4.80 -15.04 12.48
C MET A 205 4.09 -13.84 11.84
N TRP A 206 4.76 -13.10 10.96
CA TRP A 206 4.15 -11.93 10.31
C TRP A 206 3.04 -12.29 9.33
N ARG A 207 3.16 -13.43 8.64
CA ARG A 207 2.06 -13.98 7.83
C ARG A 207 0.83 -14.26 8.70
N THR A 208 1.02 -14.85 9.87
CA THR A 208 -0.06 -15.11 10.83
C THR A 208 -0.70 -13.81 11.33
N ARG A 209 0.11 -12.81 11.67
CA ARG A 209 -0.37 -11.47 12.06
C ARG A 209 -1.22 -10.83 10.96
N LYS A 210 -0.80 -10.92 9.70
CA LYS A 210 -1.58 -10.40 8.57
C LYS A 210 -2.94 -11.07 8.46
N VAL A 211 -2.99 -12.39 8.55
CA VAL A 211 -4.26 -13.15 8.51
C VAL A 211 -5.20 -12.70 9.62
N ASN A 212 -4.69 -12.59 10.86
CA ASN A 212 -5.48 -12.11 11.99
C ASN A 212 -5.99 -10.68 11.78
N ALA A 213 -5.14 -9.80 11.24
CA ALA A 213 -5.51 -8.42 10.94
C ALA A 213 -6.60 -8.32 9.85
N LEU A 214 -6.54 -9.16 8.82
CA LEU A 214 -7.60 -9.24 7.80
C LEU A 214 -8.93 -9.71 8.40
N LEU A 215 -8.90 -10.72 9.27
CA LEU A 215 -10.11 -11.22 9.96
C LEU A 215 -10.72 -10.14 10.87
N ALA A 216 -9.89 -9.45 11.64
CA ALA A 216 -10.33 -8.34 12.49
C ALA A 216 -10.95 -7.19 11.68
N MET A 217 -10.36 -6.86 10.53
CA MET A 217 -10.89 -5.85 9.62
C MET A 217 -12.26 -6.24 9.06
N VAL A 218 -12.44 -7.49 8.62
CA VAL A 218 -13.73 -8.00 8.13
C VAL A 218 -14.80 -7.95 9.24
N GLY A 219 -14.46 -8.37 10.46
CA GLY A 219 -15.36 -8.26 11.61
C GLY A 219 -15.78 -6.81 11.90
N GLY A 220 -14.85 -5.87 11.79
CA GLY A 220 -15.13 -4.43 12.00
C GLY A 220 -15.96 -3.79 10.88
N ILE A 221 -15.82 -4.23 9.64
CA ILE A 221 -16.64 -3.75 8.51
C ILE A 221 -18.10 -4.20 8.67
N LEU A 222 -18.33 -5.45 9.07
CA LEU A 222 -19.67 -5.99 9.33
C LEU A 222 -20.39 -5.23 10.46
N GLN A 223 -19.64 -4.65 11.41
CA GLN A 223 -20.20 -3.87 12.52
C GLN A 223 -20.48 -2.40 12.19
N ARG A 224 -19.92 -1.84 11.09
CA ARG A 224 -19.93 -0.40 10.79
C ARG A 224 -20.89 0.06 9.68
N ASN A 225 -21.80 -0.77 9.17
CA ASN A 225 -22.79 -0.40 8.16
C ASN A 225 -22.23 0.31 6.89
N GLY A 226 -21.00 -0.02 6.46
CA GLY A 226 -20.59 0.13 5.06
C GLY A 226 -20.31 1.53 4.49
N GLU A 227 -20.36 2.63 5.26
CA GLU A 227 -20.01 3.95 4.71
C GLU A 227 -18.50 4.11 4.47
N THR A 228 -18.07 4.01 3.21
CA THR A 228 -16.72 4.39 2.76
C THR A 228 -16.71 5.85 2.35
N ARG A 229 -15.92 6.67 3.05
CA ARG A 229 -15.72 8.09 2.71
C ARG A 229 -15.02 8.21 1.35
N SER A 230 -15.49 9.11 0.49
CA SER A 230 -14.80 9.46 -0.77
C SER A 230 -13.43 10.08 -0.48
N LEU A 231 -12.40 9.61 -1.19
CA LEU A 231 -11.02 10.09 -1.16
C LEU A 231 -10.69 11.01 -2.35
N VAL A 232 -11.62 11.14 -3.30
CA VAL A 232 -11.43 11.91 -4.53
C VAL A 232 -12.39 13.09 -4.62
N GLN A 233 -11.93 14.14 -5.29
CA GLN A 233 -12.74 15.26 -5.79
C GLN A 233 -12.51 15.42 -7.29
N ASP A 234 -13.38 16.18 -7.96
CA ASP A 234 -13.16 16.56 -9.36
C ASP A 234 -11.90 17.42 -9.47
N SER A 235 -11.12 17.16 -10.50
CA SER A 235 -9.99 18.03 -10.86
C SER A 235 -10.54 19.36 -11.38
N ALA A 236 -9.88 20.47 -11.04
CA ALA A 236 -10.20 21.76 -11.67
C ALA A 236 -10.00 21.63 -13.19
N PRO A 237 -10.81 22.30 -14.04
CA PRO A 237 -10.61 22.27 -15.48
C PRO A 237 -9.18 22.69 -15.82
N SER A 238 -8.43 21.86 -16.54
CA SER A 238 -7.14 22.30 -17.07
C SER A 238 -7.39 23.31 -18.19
N GLU A 239 -6.56 24.36 -18.27
CA GLU A 239 -6.67 25.46 -19.26
C GLU A 239 -6.75 24.99 -20.73
N ILE A 240 -6.40 23.73 -21.00
CA ILE A 240 -6.52 23.07 -22.31
C ILE A 240 -7.98 23.01 -22.82
N ASP A 241 -8.97 22.94 -21.92
CA ASP A 241 -10.39 22.97 -22.31
C ASP A 241 -10.92 24.39 -22.58
N SER A 242 -10.17 25.44 -22.18
CA SER A 242 -10.57 26.84 -22.44
C SER A 242 -10.15 27.33 -23.82
N GLU A 243 -9.14 26.72 -24.46
CA GLU A 243 -8.73 27.06 -25.83
C GLU A 243 -9.63 26.44 -26.90
N LEU A 244 -10.26 25.30 -26.62
CA LEU A 244 -11.14 24.61 -27.58
C LEU A 244 -12.58 25.17 -27.65
N VAL A 245 -12.94 26.10 -26.76
CA VAL A 245 -14.22 26.84 -26.79
C VAL A 245 -14.06 28.24 -27.39
N ALA A 246 -12.82 28.63 -27.74
CA ALA A 246 -12.51 29.96 -28.27
C ALA A 246 -11.67 29.91 -29.55
N THR A 247 -12.09 29.13 -30.56
CA THR A 247 -11.82 29.41 -31.99
C THR A 247 -12.78 28.64 -32.89
#